data_AF-A0A095C8Y9-F1
#
_entry.id   AF-A0A095C8Y9-F1
#
_cell.length_a   1.000
_cell.length_b   1.000
_cell.length_c   1.000
_cell.angle_alpha   90.00
_cell.angle_beta   90.00
_cell.angle_gamma   90.00
#
_symmetry.space_group_name_H-M   'P 1'
#
loop_
_entity.id
_entity.type
_entity.pdbx_description
1 polymer ?
#
loop_
_entity_poly.entity_id
_entity_poly.type
_entity_poly.pdbx_seq_one_letter_code
_entity_poly.pdbx_strand_id
1 'polypeptide(L)'
;MSKQLIVFDFDWSFVDQDTDRWVFEVLSTELRRLLQSRKSAGTGMQCTPDVVNDTMKDLYEKGFKKEDVLEALRILPFHPAMKRAVTSLQQRSAETTFLCLSNSNEVYISTILEKHGLTDLFSEIITNPAHWSEEAPDHLIIGRRLPASEPPHGCSVGCLANMCKGDELDRYLAANGGKDVFKKIVYIGDGGNDFCPLLRMRQGDLALVRKGLELDERVKKEGQQCGLKVDVKFWEQAWQIDEYFQEL
;
A
#
# COMPACT_ATOMS: atom_id res chain seq x y z
N MET A 1 29.48 -0.06 -3.89
CA MET A 1 28.45 -1.13 -4.04
C MET A 1 27.16 -0.45 -4.47
N SER A 2 26.25 -1.16 -5.14
CA SER A 2 25.10 -0.53 -5.81
C SER A 2 23.81 -0.72 -5.02
N LYS A 3 23.12 0.37 -4.66
CA LYS A 3 21.88 0.34 -3.89
C LYS A 3 20.73 -0.30 -4.66
N GLN A 4 19.85 -1.00 -3.96
CA GLN A 4 18.60 -1.53 -4.52
C GLN A 4 17.42 -0.96 -3.72
N LEU A 5 16.34 -0.62 -4.42
CA LEU A 5 15.09 -0.18 -3.79
C LEU A 5 13.99 -1.20 -4.07
N ILE A 6 13.34 -1.67 -3.01
CA ILE A 6 12.14 -2.52 -3.10
C ILE A 6 10.97 -1.69 -2.59
N VAL A 7 9.99 -1.44 -3.45
CA VAL A 7 8.79 -0.66 -3.14
C VAL A 7 7.61 -1.61 -3.07
N PHE A 8 6.87 -1.56 -1.97
CA PHE A 8 5.67 -2.34 -1.75
C PHE A 8 4.45 -1.42 -1.67
N ASP A 9 3.43 -1.68 -2.48
CA ASP A 9 2.08 -1.50 -1.96
C ASP A 9 1.80 -2.50 -0.83
N PHE A 10 0.84 -2.17 0.03
CA PHE A 10 0.57 -2.96 1.23
C PHE A 10 -0.57 -3.95 1.04
N ASP A 11 -1.79 -3.44 0.85
CA ASP A 11 -3.01 -4.25 0.69
C ASP A 11 -2.90 -5.12 -0.56
N TRP A 12 -3.31 -6.38 -0.48
CA TRP A 12 -3.17 -7.37 -1.58
C TRP A 12 -1.77 -7.46 -2.21
N SER A 13 -0.73 -6.90 -1.61
CA SER A 13 0.62 -6.85 -2.16
C SER A 13 1.63 -7.36 -1.15
N PHE A 14 1.84 -6.62 -0.06
CA PHE A 14 2.62 -7.10 1.07
C PHE A 14 1.80 -8.06 1.94
N VAL A 15 0.53 -7.74 2.18
CA VAL A 15 -0.43 -8.61 2.89
C VAL A 15 -1.46 -9.21 1.93
N ASP A 16 -2.13 -10.28 2.32
CA ASP A 16 -3.07 -11.00 1.45
C ASP A 16 -4.53 -10.54 1.59
N GLN A 17 -4.77 -9.33 2.08
CA GLN A 17 -6.09 -8.74 2.25
C GLN A 17 -6.06 -7.23 2.02
N ASP A 18 -7.25 -6.65 1.85
CA ASP A 18 -7.49 -5.21 1.98
C ASP A 18 -7.73 -4.89 3.46
N THR A 19 -6.86 -4.07 4.05
CA THR A 19 -6.87 -3.72 5.48
C THR A 19 -8.13 -2.95 5.87
N ASP A 20 -8.61 -2.03 5.04
CA ASP A 20 -9.86 -1.29 5.29
C ASP A 20 -11.03 -2.25 5.38
N ARG A 21 -11.14 -3.15 4.40
CA ARG A 21 -12.18 -4.16 4.28
C ARG A 21 -12.15 -5.12 5.47
N TRP A 22 -10.95 -5.60 5.82
CA TRP A 22 -10.73 -6.65 6.80
C TRP A 22 -11.23 -6.27 8.19
N VAL A 23 -10.93 -5.05 8.66
CA VAL A 23 -11.35 -4.57 9.99
C VAL A 23 -12.86 -4.71 10.16
N PHE A 24 -13.65 -4.26 9.18
CA PHE A 24 -15.11 -4.36 9.27
C PHE A 24 -15.62 -5.78 9.01
N GLU A 25 -14.93 -6.62 8.25
CA GLU A 25 -15.31 -8.02 8.09
C GLU A 25 -15.21 -8.82 9.38
N VAL A 26 -14.17 -8.56 10.16
CA VAL A 26 -13.97 -9.20 11.46
C VAL A 26 -14.96 -8.65 12.48
N LEU A 27 -15.16 -7.33 12.53
CA LEU A 27 -15.89 -6.70 13.63
C LEU A 27 -17.38 -6.54 13.38
N SER A 28 -17.81 -6.21 12.16
CA SER A 28 -19.21 -5.92 11.87
C SER A 28 -19.57 -6.05 10.40
N THR A 29 -20.23 -7.17 10.05
CA THR A 29 -20.72 -7.39 8.68
C THR A 29 -21.70 -6.31 8.21
N GLU A 30 -22.40 -5.63 9.13
CA GLU A 30 -23.25 -4.48 8.83
C GLU A 30 -22.41 -3.29 8.35
N LEU A 31 -21.39 -2.89 9.12
CA LEU A 31 -20.51 -1.78 8.74
C LEU A 31 -19.65 -2.10 7.53
N ARG A 32 -19.30 -3.37 7.32
CA ARG A 32 -18.65 -3.82 6.10
C ARG A 32 -19.50 -3.58 4.85
N ARG A 33 -20.80 -3.84 4.93
CA ARG A 33 -21.73 -3.54 3.83
C ARG A 33 -21.90 -2.03 3.67
N LEU A 34 -21.96 -1.28 4.77
CA LEU A 34 -22.02 0.18 4.74
C LEU A 34 -20.79 0.78 4.05
N LEU A 35 -19.58 0.31 4.37
CA LEU A 35 -18.34 0.70 3.71
C LEU A 35 -18.45 0.49 2.18
N GLN A 36 -18.94 -0.69 1.76
CA GLN A 36 -19.13 -0.99 0.34
C GLN A 36 -20.11 -0.03 -0.31
N SER A 37 -21.26 0.22 0.32
CA SER A 37 -22.26 1.16 -0.18
C SER A 37 -21.70 2.57 -0.31
N ARG A 38 -20.89 3.03 0.66
CA ARG A 38 -20.21 4.34 0.59
C ARG A 38 -19.18 4.41 -0.53
N LYS A 39 -18.32 3.40 -0.68
CA LYS A 39 -17.34 3.31 -1.78
C LYS A 39 -18.04 3.33 -3.14
N SER A 40 -19.18 2.65 -3.29
CA SER A 40 -19.95 2.62 -4.55
C SER A 40 -20.82 3.86 -4.79
N ALA A 41 -21.29 4.53 -3.75
CA ALA A 41 -22.13 5.72 -3.85
C ALA A 41 -21.33 7.01 -4.11
N GLY A 42 -20.00 6.95 -4.04
CA GLY A 42 -19.11 8.09 -4.23
C GLY A 42 -19.30 8.76 -5.59
N THR A 43 -20.01 9.89 -5.61
CA THR A 43 -20.06 10.84 -6.72
C THR A 43 -19.56 12.19 -6.21
N GLY A 44 -18.26 12.48 -6.31
CA GLY A 44 -17.71 13.79 -5.92
C GLY A 44 -16.26 13.78 -5.41
N MET A 45 -15.97 14.64 -4.43
CA MET A 45 -14.65 14.92 -3.85
C MET A 45 -14.20 13.92 -2.77
N GLN A 46 -15.08 13.02 -2.31
CA GLN A 46 -14.78 12.02 -1.29
C GLN A 46 -13.92 10.89 -1.90
N CYS A 47 -12.84 10.51 -1.22
CA CYS A 47 -11.98 9.40 -1.62
C CYS A 47 -11.91 8.34 -0.52
N THR A 48 -11.24 7.22 -0.83
CA THR A 48 -11.22 6.02 0.02
C THR A 48 -10.93 6.31 1.50
N PRO A 49 -9.90 7.10 1.87
CA PRO A 49 -9.63 7.37 3.29
C PRO A 49 -10.77 8.06 4.04
N ASP A 50 -11.53 8.95 3.41
CA ASP A 50 -12.65 9.62 4.11
C ASP A 50 -13.78 8.64 4.38
N VAL A 51 -14.09 7.79 3.39
CA VAL A 51 -15.13 6.77 3.52
C VAL A 51 -14.77 5.78 4.64
N VAL A 52 -13.49 5.42 4.75
CA VAL A 52 -12.99 4.56 5.82
C VAL A 52 -13.07 5.28 7.16
N ASN A 53 -12.64 6.55 7.23
CA ASN A 53 -12.74 7.37 8.44
C ASN A 53 -14.18 7.49 8.96
N ASP A 54 -15.14 7.79 8.07
CA ASP A 54 -16.56 7.86 8.44
C ASP A 54 -17.07 6.50 8.97
N THR A 55 -16.60 5.39 8.40
CA THR A 55 -17.00 4.05 8.85
C THR A 55 -16.33 3.66 10.16
N MET A 56 -15.10 4.13 10.43
CA MET A 56 -14.45 3.99 11.73
C MET A 56 -15.17 4.78 12.82
N LYS A 57 -15.74 5.95 12.49
CA LYS A 57 -16.61 6.69 13.40
C LYS A 57 -17.87 5.89 13.75
N ASP A 58 -18.56 5.29 12.78
CA ASP A 58 -19.73 4.46 13.07
C ASP A 58 -19.37 3.22 13.90
N LEU A 59 -18.18 2.63 13.66
CA LEU A 59 -17.65 1.52 14.45
C LEU A 59 -17.48 1.92 15.91
N TYR A 60 -16.86 3.08 16.16
CA TYR A 60 -16.74 3.66 17.50
C TYR A 60 -18.12 3.95 18.14
N GLU A 61 -19.06 4.55 17.40
CA GLU A 61 -20.40 4.85 17.90
C GLU A 61 -21.22 3.59 18.25
N LYS A 62 -20.91 2.46 17.61
CA LYS A 62 -21.45 1.14 18.00
C LYS A 62 -20.80 0.52 19.23
N GLY A 63 -19.78 1.16 19.80
CA GLY A 63 -19.16 0.77 21.07
C GLY A 63 -17.95 -0.16 20.95
N PHE A 64 -17.45 -0.41 19.73
CA PHE A 64 -16.19 -1.15 19.53
C PHE A 64 -15.02 -0.38 20.12
N LYS A 65 -14.03 -1.13 20.60
CA LYS A 65 -12.87 -0.62 21.31
C LYS A 65 -11.66 -0.56 20.41
N LYS A 66 -10.70 0.29 20.79
CA LYS A 66 -9.39 0.36 20.14
C LYS A 66 -8.77 -1.03 19.97
N GLU A 67 -8.82 -1.85 21.04
CA GLU A 67 -8.22 -3.18 21.02
C GLU A 67 -8.92 -4.15 20.06
N ASP A 68 -10.23 -4.00 19.83
CA ASP A 68 -10.96 -4.84 18.86
C ASP A 68 -10.43 -4.60 17.43
N VAL A 69 -10.17 -3.34 17.08
CA VAL A 69 -9.59 -2.94 15.80
C VAL A 69 -8.16 -3.46 15.65
N LEU A 70 -7.34 -3.28 16.69
CA LEU A 70 -5.95 -3.75 16.67
C LEU A 70 -5.90 -5.27 16.56
N GLU A 71 -6.72 -6.02 17.31
CA GLU A 71 -6.71 -7.48 17.24
C GLU A 71 -7.22 -7.98 15.89
N ALA A 72 -8.23 -7.34 15.28
CA ALA A 72 -8.65 -7.64 13.92
C ALA A 72 -7.46 -7.54 12.94
N LEU A 73 -6.65 -6.48 13.04
CA LEU A 73 -5.45 -6.30 12.21
C LEU A 73 -4.37 -7.35 12.51
N ARG A 74 -4.18 -7.73 13.77
CA ARG A 74 -3.17 -8.75 14.16
C ARG A 74 -3.49 -10.16 13.66
N ILE A 75 -4.75 -10.45 13.34
CA ILE A 75 -5.15 -11.73 12.74
C ILE A 75 -5.28 -11.67 11.21
N LEU A 76 -4.96 -10.53 10.60
CA LEU A 76 -5.01 -10.34 9.15
C LEU A 76 -4.07 -11.36 8.45
N PRO A 77 -4.54 -12.07 7.41
CA PRO A 77 -3.73 -13.01 6.64
C PRO A 77 -2.45 -12.38 6.06
N PHE A 78 -1.31 -12.86 6.54
CA PHE A 78 0.00 -12.52 6.03
C PHE A 78 0.78 -13.79 5.73
N HIS A 79 1.09 -14.02 4.46
CA HIS A 79 1.69 -15.27 4.04
C HIS A 79 3.14 -15.39 4.53
N PRO A 80 3.53 -16.48 5.22
CA PRO A 80 4.88 -16.65 5.76
C PRO A 80 6.00 -16.55 4.71
N ALA A 81 5.71 -16.91 3.45
CA ALA A 81 6.67 -16.75 2.36
C ALA A 81 7.00 -15.28 2.05
N MET A 82 6.07 -14.34 2.21
CA MET A 82 6.37 -12.91 2.05
C MET A 82 7.36 -12.45 3.12
N LYS A 83 7.11 -12.83 4.38
CA LYS A 83 8.05 -12.57 5.49
C LYS A 83 9.43 -13.14 5.20
N ARG A 84 9.50 -14.38 4.73
CA ARG A 84 10.77 -15.03 4.38
C ARG A 84 11.48 -14.30 3.25
N ALA A 85 10.75 -13.86 2.21
CA ALA A 85 11.31 -13.14 1.07
C ALA A 85 12.04 -11.87 1.51
N VAL A 86 11.35 -10.99 2.28
CA VAL A 86 11.94 -9.72 2.71
C VAL A 86 13.08 -9.89 3.71
N THR A 87 12.92 -10.79 4.69
CA THR A 87 13.97 -11.04 5.70
C THR A 87 15.22 -11.69 5.11
N SER A 88 15.06 -12.64 4.18
CA SER A 88 16.20 -13.29 3.52
C SER A 88 16.92 -12.34 2.57
N LEU A 89 16.19 -11.45 1.88
CA LEU A 89 16.80 -10.44 1.02
C LEU A 89 17.60 -9.41 1.85
N GLN A 90 17.04 -8.94 2.97
CA GLN A 90 17.73 -8.02 3.88
C GLN A 90 19.01 -8.63 4.48
N GLN A 91 18.99 -9.93 4.81
CA GLN A 91 20.17 -10.64 5.33
C GLN A 91 21.29 -10.81 4.31
N ARG A 92 20.95 -10.99 3.02
CA ARG A 92 21.94 -11.20 1.95
C ARG A 92 22.43 -9.88 1.33
N SER A 93 21.66 -8.80 1.43
CA SER A 93 21.95 -7.52 0.79
C SER A 93 21.76 -6.35 1.76
N ALA A 94 22.86 -5.92 2.37
CA ALA A 94 22.89 -4.74 3.24
C ALA A 94 22.60 -3.42 2.49
N GLU A 95 22.64 -3.44 1.15
CA GLU A 95 22.40 -2.28 0.27
C GLU A 95 20.94 -2.24 -0.23
N THR A 96 20.09 -3.17 0.20
CA THR A 96 18.67 -3.20 -0.14
C THR A 96 17.89 -2.32 0.84
N THR A 97 17.15 -1.36 0.28
CA THR A 97 16.25 -0.47 1.02
C THR A 97 14.80 -0.84 0.69
N PHE A 98 13.93 -0.92 1.68
CA PHE A 98 12.50 -1.18 1.50
C PHE A 98 11.69 0.10 1.73
N LEU A 99 10.78 0.41 0.82
CA LEU A 99 9.82 1.51 0.92
C LEU A 99 8.40 0.93 0.90
N CYS A 100 7.56 1.33 1.84
CA CYS A 100 6.12 1.08 1.75
C CYS A 100 5.45 2.32 1.15
N LEU A 101 4.65 2.13 0.09
CA LEU A 101 3.91 3.18 -0.60
C LEU A 101 2.45 2.74 -0.79
N SER A 102 1.60 3.11 0.17
CA SER A 102 0.28 2.49 0.33
C SER A 102 -0.84 3.49 0.59
N ASN A 103 -2.02 3.19 0.07
CA ASN A 103 -3.26 3.92 0.36
C ASN A 103 -4.00 3.43 1.61
N SER A 104 -3.42 2.49 2.38
CA SER A 104 -3.87 2.17 3.74
C SER A 104 -3.61 3.36 4.70
N ASN A 105 -3.35 3.09 5.98
CA ASN A 105 -3.00 4.13 6.95
C ASN A 105 -1.95 3.66 7.97
N GLU A 106 -1.34 4.64 8.65
CA GLU A 106 -0.23 4.44 9.60
C GLU A 106 -0.56 3.45 10.72
N VAL A 107 -1.75 3.52 11.31
CA VAL A 107 -2.14 2.63 12.43
C VAL A 107 -2.32 1.20 11.94
N TYR A 108 -2.93 0.99 10.77
CA TYR A 108 -3.13 -0.35 10.21
C TYR A 108 -1.80 -1.02 9.88
N ILE A 109 -0.95 -0.33 9.12
CA ILE A 109 0.35 -0.84 8.69
C ILE A 109 1.22 -1.14 9.91
N SER A 110 1.36 -0.20 10.84
CA SER A 110 2.22 -0.38 12.03
C SER A 110 1.79 -1.57 12.89
N THR A 111 0.49 -1.74 13.13
CA THR A 111 -0.05 -2.85 13.92
C THR A 111 0.30 -4.21 13.30
N ILE A 112 0.18 -4.33 11.98
CA ILE A 112 0.47 -5.58 11.26
C ILE A 112 1.98 -5.85 11.25
N LEU A 113 2.80 -4.83 11.01
CA LEU A 113 4.26 -4.98 11.04
C LEU A 113 4.76 -5.37 12.44
N GLU A 114 4.23 -4.77 13.50
CA GLU A 114 4.54 -5.14 14.88
C GLU A 114 4.22 -6.61 15.16
N LYS A 115 3.00 -7.05 14.80
CA LYS A 115 2.57 -8.45 14.96
C LYS A 115 3.53 -9.45 14.33
N HIS A 116 4.10 -9.08 13.18
CA HIS A 116 5.02 -9.94 12.43
C HIS A 116 6.49 -9.68 12.74
N GLY A 117 6.85 -8.76 13.64
CA GLY A 117 8.23 -8.41 13.96
C GLY A 117 8.98 -7.83 12.75
N LEU A 118 8.32 -6.95 12.00
CA LEU A 118 8.81 -6.30 10.78
C LEU A 118 8.78 -4.77 10.89
N THR A 119 8.76 -4.23 12.12
CA THR A 119 8.72 -2.78 12.38
C THR A 119 9.88 -2.03 11.74
N ASP A 120 11.06 -2.64 11.68
CA ASP A 120 12.28 -2.03 11.16
C ASP A 120 12.56 -2.40 9.69
N LEU A 121 11.58 -3.01 9.00
CA LEU A 121 11.75 -3.45 7.62
C LEU A 121 11.85 -2.26 6.66
N PHE A 122 10.86 -1.37 6.72
CA PHE A 122 10.73 -0.26 5.80
C PHE A 122 11.54 0.94 6.31
N SER A 123 12.40 1.51 5.47
CA SER A 123 13.11 2.75 5.80
C SER A 123 12.15 3.94 5.85
N GLU A 124 11.07 3.88 5.07
CA GLU A 124 10.00 4.87 5.06
C GLU A 124 8.67 4.21 4.72
N ILE A 125 7.60 4.70 5.34
CA ILE A 125 6.22 4.30 5.07
C ILE A 125 5.46 5.54 4.60
N ILE A 126 5.19 5.61 3.31
CA ILE A 126 4.42 6.67 2.68
C ILE A 126 2.96 6.22 2.58
N THR A 127 2.12 6.76 3.48
CA THR A 127 0.71 6.38 3.57
C THR A 127 -0.16 7.52 4.10
N ASN A 128 -1.44 7.25 4.34
CA ASN A 128 -2.37 8.21 4.94
C ASN A 128 -2.16 8.31 6.45
N PRO A 129 -2.22 9.53 7.03
CA PRO A 129 -2.05 9.71 8.46
C PRO A 129 -3.21 9.09 9.23
N ALA A 130 -2.92 8.48 10.37
CA ALA A 130 -3.97 7.99 11.27
C ALA A 130 -3.53 8.05 12.74
N HIS A 131 -4.47 8.37 13.62
CA HIS A 131 -4.22 8.44 15.05
C HIS A 131 -5.50 8.18 15.86
N TRP A 132 -5.32 7.70 17.08
CA TRP A 132 -6.42 7.55 18.03
C TRP A 132 -6.75 8.92 18.63
N SER A 133 -8.05 9.24 18.74
CA SER A 133 -8.49 10.51 19.32
C SER A 133 -8.12 10.63 20.80
N GLU A 134 -7.65 11.81 21.22
CA GLU A 134 -7.37 12.10 22.64
C GLU A 134 -8.66 12.20 23.48
N GLU A 135 -9.74 12.72 22.89
CA GLU A 135 -11.04 12.90 23.56
C GLU A 135 -11.89 11.62 23.55
N ALA A 136 -11.73 10.80 22.51
CA ALA A 136 -12.42 9.53 22.33
C ALA A 136 -11.40 8.40 22.05
N PRO A 137 -10.74 7.82 23.07
CA PRO A 137 -9.60 6.92 22.88
C PRO A 137 -9.85 5.66 22.04
N ASP A 138 -11.11 5.26 21.89
CA ASP A 138 -11.55 4.13 21.05
C ASP A 138 -11.87 4.52 19.59
N HIS A 139 -11.81 5.81 19.26
CA HIS A 139 -12.09 6.34 17.93
C HIS A 139 -10.79 6.55 17.14
N LEU A 140 -10.62 5.77 16.08
CA LEU A 140 -9.52 5.95 15.13
C LEU A 140 -9.90 7.03 14.11
N ILE A 141 -9.06 8.05 14.01
CA ILE A 141 -9.17 9.12 13.00
C ILE A 141 -8.19 8.81 11.87
N ILE A 142 -8.69 8.79 10.63
CA ILE A 142 -7.91 8.58 9.41
C ILE A 142 -8.03 9.82 8.54
N GLY A 143 -6.89 10.39 8.16
CA GLY A 143 -6.82 11.55 7.27
C GLY A 143 -6.46 11.19 5.83
N ARG A 144 -6.37 12.20 4.97
CA ARG A 144 -5.75 12.07 3.64
C ARG A 144 -4.30 12.51 3.70
N ARG A 145 -3.42 11.86 2.95
CA ARG A 145 -2.04 12.36 2.79
C ARG A 145 -1.99 13.73 2.10
N LEU A 146 -2.75 13.90 1.02
CA LEU A 146 -3.07 15.20 0.41
C LEU A 146 -4.42 15.66 0.98
N PRO A 147 -4.45 16.64 1.89
CA PRO A 147 -5.69 17.11 2.51
C PRO A 147 -6.71 17.57 1.47
N ALA A 148 -8.01 17.38 1.76
CA ALA A 148 -9.09 17.82 0.87
C ALA A 148 -9.15 19.34 0.66
N SER A 149 -8.52 20.11 1.56
CA SER A 149 -8.38 21.57 1.46
C SER A 149 -7.30 22.00 0.47
N GLU A 150 -6.40 21.10 0.08
CA GLU A 150 -5.33 21.37 -0.87
C GLU A 150 -5.80 21.15 -2.32
N PRO A 151 -5.18 21.83 -3.31
CA PRO A 151 -5.43 21.55 -4.72
C PRO A 151 -5.16 20.08 -5.06
N PRO A 152 -5.96 19.45 -5.94
CA PRO A 152 -5.68 18.11 -6.42
C PRO A 152 -4.28 18.00 -7.05
N HIS A 153 -3.59 16.87 -6.85
CA HIS A 153 -2.24 16.64 -7.38
C HIS A 153 -2.15 16.58 -8.92
N GLY A 154 -3.27 16.67 -9.65
CA GLY A 154 -3.28 16.79 -11.12
C GLY A 154 -2.83 15.53 -11.88
N CYS A 155 -2.82 14.36 -11.26
CA CYS A 155 -2.37 13.13 -11.92
C CYS A 155 -3.39 12.69 -12.97
N SER A 156 -2.93 12.52 -14.21
CA SER A 156 -3.74 12.03 -15.33
C SER A 156 -3.72 10.51 -15.50
N VAL A 157 -2.93 9.79 -14.68
CA VAL A 157 -2.74 8.33 -14.78
C VAL A 157 -3.81 7.56 -13.99
N GLY A 158 -4.58 8.22 -13.14
CA GLY A 158 -5.65 7.59 -12.34
C GLY A 158 -5.26 7.22 -10.90
N CYS A 159 -4.39 8.01 -10.27
CA CYS A 159 -4.21 7.94 -8.82
C CYS A 159 -5.43 8.48 -8.06
N LEU A 160 -5.60 8.04 -6.81
CA LEU A 160 -6.66 8.54 -5.93
C LEU A 160 -6.35 9.95 -5.43
N ALA A 161 -7.38 10.77 -5.21
CA ALA A 161 -7.26 12.19 -4.85
C ALA A 161 -6.47 12.46 -3.56
N ASN A 162 -6.38 11.50 -2.64
CA ASN A 162 -5.60 11.63 -1.41
C ASN A 162 -4.09 11.48 -1.64
N MET A 163 -3.64 10.82 -2.72
CA MET A 163 -2.21 10.56 -2.93
C MET A 163 -1.91 10.10 -4.36
N CYS A 164 -0.96 10.77 -5.01
CA CYS A 164 -0.35 10.27 -6.25
C CYS A 164 0.89 9.43 -5.93
N LYS A 165 0.76 8.10 -5.95
CA LYS A 165 1.89 7.19 -5.69
C LYS A 165 3.10 7.46 -6.60
N GLY A 166 2.88 7.82 -7.86
CA GLY A 166 3.99 8.15 -8.77
C GLY A 166 4.78 9.38 -8.32
N ASP A 167 4.10 10.43 -7.88
CA ASP A 167 4.76 11.66 -7.41
C ASP A 167 5.43 11.44 -6.04
N GLU A 168 4.85 10.60 -5.18
CA GLU A 168 5.50 10.17 -3.93
C GLU A 168 6.79 9.39 -4.19
N LEU A 169 6.78 8.47 -5.17
CA LEU A 169 7.98 7.74 -5.56
C LEU A 169 9.05 8.70 -6.10
N ASP A 170 8.67 9.63 -6.98
CA ASP A 170 9.61 10.64 -7.52
C ASP A 170 10.22 11.50 -6.40
N ARG A 171 9.41 11.93 -5.42
CA ARG A 171 9.89 12.69 -4.24
C ARG A 171 10.84 11.87 -3.37
N TYR A 172 10.50 10.61 -3.10
CA TYR A 172 11.37 9.70 -2.35
C TYR A 172 12.72 9.53 -3.05
N LEU A 173 12.71 9.26 -4.37
CA LEU A 173 13.93 9.09 -5.15
C LEU A 173 14.77 10.37 -5.13
N ALA A 174 14.16 11.55 -5.31
CA ALA A 174 14.86 12.82 -5.27
C ALA A 174 15.53 13.09 -3.90
N ALA A 175 14.82 12.81 -2.80
CA ALA A 175 15.35 12.95 -1.45
C ALA A 175 16.50 11.98 -1.15
N ASN A 176 16.56 10.85 -1.85
CA ASN A 176 17.55 9.79 -1.64
C ASN A 176 18.69 9.77 -2.67
N GLY A 177 18.98 10.90 -3.33
CA GLY A 177 20.10 11.05 -4.27
C GLY A 177 19.76 10.77 -5.74
N GLY A 178 18.46 10.66 -6.05
CA GLY A 178 17.94 10.46 -7.39
C GLY A 178 17.78 9.00 -7.78
N LYS A 179 17.14 8.77 -8.93
CA LYS A 179 16.88 7.41 -9.43
C LYS A 179 18.14 6.62 -9.75
N ASP A 180 19.21 7.31 -10.16
CA ASP A 180 20.43 6.66 -10.67
C ASP A 180 21.36 6.15 -9.57
N VAL A 181 21.13 6.52 -8.30
CA VAL A 181 21.86 5.89 -7.19
C VAL A 181 21.40 4.46 -6.92
N PHE A 182 20.16 4.13 -7.25
CA PHE A 182 19.66 2.76 -7.20
C PHE A 182 20.03 2.08 -8.50
N LYS A 183 20.70 0.93 -8.46
CA LYS A 183 20.97 0.11 -9.65
C LYS A 183 19.70 -0.57 -10.15
N LYS A 184 18.82 -0.96 -9.22
CA LYS A 184 17.55 -1.64 -9.53
C LYS A 184 16.47 -1.16 -8.59
N ILE A 185 15.33 -0.80 -9.16
CA ILE A 185 14.08 -0.58 -8.43
C ILE A 185 13.17 -1.76 -8.72
N VAL A 186 12.60 -2.35 -7.67
CA VAL A 186 11.57 -3.39 -7.77
C VAL A 186 10.29 -2.85 -7.15
N TYR A 187 9.19 -2.86 -7.89
CA TYR A 187 7.88 -2.42 -7.39
C TYR A 187 6.94 -3.62 -7.31
N ILE A 188 6.27 -3.81 -6.16
CA ILE A 188 5.29 -4.86 -5.94
C ILE A 188 3.94 -4.20 -5.68
N GLY A 189 2.95 -4.52 -6.49
CA GLY A 189 1.62 -3.89 -6.44
C GLY A 189 0.54 -4.75 -7.09
N ASP A 190 -0.71 -4.37 -6.87
CA ASP A 190 -1.89 -5.07 -7.35
C ASP A 190 -3.01 -4.15 -7.87
N GLY A 191 -3.09 -2.92 -7.35
CA GLY A 191 -4.19 -2.00 -7.60
C GLY A 191 -3.95 -1.07 -8.79
N GLY A 192 -5.03 -0.49 -9.34
CA GLY A 192 -4.92 0.42 -10.48
C GLY A 192 -4.08 1.67 -10.18
N ASN A 193 -4.02 2.10 -8.91
CA ASN A 193 -3.24 3.22 -8.42
C ASN A 193 -1.70 2.97 -8.41
N ASP A 194 -1.26 1.72 -8.55
CA ASP A 194 0.15 1.33 -8.66
C ASP A 194 0.71 1.49 -10.07
N PHE A 195 -0.15 1.63 -11.09
CA PHE A 195 0.29 1.81 -12.47
C PHE A 195 1.10 3.10 -12.66
N CYS A 196 0.81 4.15 -11.88
CA CYS A 196 1.51 5.43 -11.99
C CYS A 196 3.01 5.34 -11.60
N PRO A 197 3.38 4.76 -10.44
CA PRO A 197 4.77 4.43 -10.11
C PRO A 197 5.51 3.64 -11.19
N LEU A 198 4.85 2.66 -11.80
CA LEU A 198 5.44 1.82 -12.85
C LEU A 198 5.87 2.64 -14.08
N LEU A 199 5.11 3.68 -14.47
CA LEU A 199 5.48 4.61 -15.53
C LEU A 199 6.69 5.49 -15.17
N ARG A 200 6.97 5.66 -13.88
CA ARG A 200 8.15 6.40 -13.40
C ARG A 200 9.41 5.56 -13.42
N MET A 201 9.35 4.24 -13.60
CA MET A 201 10.49 3.32 -13.58
C MET A 201 11.22 3.26 -14.94
N ARG A 202 12.44 2.72 -15.00
CA ARG A 202 13.24 2.63 -16.23
C ARG A 202 13.39 1.18 -16.71
N GLN A 203 13.90 1.03 -17.92
CA GLN A 203 14.30 -0.28 -18.43
C GLN A 203 15.36 -0.91 -17.51
N GLY A 204 15.20 -2.20 -17.21
CA GLY A 204 16.04 -2.95 -16.27
C GLY A 204 15.57 -2.90 -14.80
N ASP A 205 14.60 -2.03 -14.47
CA ASP A 205 13.83 -2.14 -13.23
C ASP A 205 12.76 -3.25 -13.39
N LEU A 206 12.19 -3.71 -12.27
CA LEU A 206 11.24 -4.83 -12.25
C LEU A 206 9.93 -4.44 -11.55
N ALA A 207 8.80 -4.76 -12.16
CA ALA A 207 7.48 -4.71 -11.53
C ALA A 207 6.97 -6.15 -11.31
N LEU A 208 6.59 -6.45 -10.07
CA LEU A 208 5.94 -7.69 -9.67
C LEU A 208 4.45 -7.42 -9.48
N VAL A 209 3.68 -7.72 -10.52
CA VAL A 209 2.26 -7.38 -10.62
C VAL A 209 1.40 -8.56 -10.17
N ARG A 210 0.53 -8.35 -9.18
CA ARG A 210 -0.39 -9.39 -8.74
C ARG A 210 -1.45 -9.65 -9.80
N LYS A 211 -1.62 -10.91 -10.22
CA LYS A 211 -2.56 -11.28 -11.27
C LYS A 211 -4.01 -11.18 -10.84
N GLY A 212 -4.87 -10.94 -11.84
CA GLY A 212 -6.32 -10.96 -11.66
C GLY A 212 -6.86 -9.73 -10.93
N LEU A 213 -6.02 -8.74 -10.67
CA LEU A 213 -6.37 -7.47 -10.04
C LEU A 213 -6.15 -6.31 -11.02
N GLU A 214 -6.50 -5.10 -10.62
CA GLU A 214 -6.57 -3.95 -11.52
C GLU A 214 -5.24 -3.63 -12.20
N LEU A 215 -4.11 -3.73 -11.50
CA LEU A 215 -2.79 -3.45 -12.07
C LEU A 215 -2.46 -4.40 -13.23
N ASP A 216 -2.80 -5.68 -13.09
CA ASP A 216 -2.61 -6.70 -14.13
C ASP A 216 -3.34 -6.30 -15.42
N GLU A 217 -4.61 -5.94 -15.30
CA GLU A 217 -5.43 -5.50 -16.42
C GLU A 217 -4.90 -4.22 -17.08
N ARG A 218 -4.48 -3.23 -16.27
CA ARG A 218 -3.93 -1.96 -16.78
C ARG A 218 -2.61 -2.15 -17.52
N VAL A 219 -1.70 -2.94 -16.96
CA VAL A 219 -0.42 -3.25 -17.60
C VAL A 219 -0.63 -3.91 -18.97
N LYS A 220 -1.56 -4.88 -19.05
CA LYS A 220 -1.88 -5.58 -20.30
C LYS A 220 -2.56 -4.68 -21.34
N LYS A 221 -3.51 -3.84 -20.93
CA LYS A 221 -4.32 -3.03 -21.85
C LYS A 221 -3.66 -1.72 -22.27
N GLU A 222 -2.99 -1.05 -21.34
CA GLU A 222 -2.55 0.34 -21.50
C GLU A 222 -1.03 0.49 -21.46
N GLY A 223 -0.29 -0.50 -20.94
CA GLY A 223 1.16 -0.42 -20.68
C GLY A 223 1.97 0.08 -21.87
N GLN A 224 1.82 -0.55 -23.04
CA GLN A 224 2.54 -0.13 -24.25
C GLN A 224 2.16 1.30 -24.70
N GLN A 225 0.87 1.64 -24.67
CA GLN A 225 0.38 2.95 -25.11
C GLN A 225 0.85 4.08 -24.18
N CYS A 226 0.93 3.81 -22.88
CA CYS A 226 1.44 4.75 -21.88
C CYS A 226 2.97 4.79 -21.79
N GLY A 227 3.69 4.01 -22.62
CA GLY A 227 5.15 4.01 -22.66
C GLY A 227 5.79 3.35 -21.45
N LEU A 228 5.19 2.28 -20.92
CA LEU A 228 5.74 1.46 -19.84
C LEU A 228 7.09 0.87 -20.25
N LYS A 229 8.14 1.14 -19.47
CA LYS A 229 9.53 0.72 -19.75
C LYS A 229 10.06 -0.38 -18.81
N VAL A 230 9.40 -0.58 -17.69
CA VAL A 230 9.78 -1.52 -16.64
C VAL A 230 9.54 -2.95 -17.09
N ASP A 231 10.41 -3.88 -16.72
CA ASP A 231 10.17 -5.31 -16.94
C ASP A 231 9.07 -5.78 -16.01
N VAL A 232 8.11 -6.58 -16.50
CA VAL A 232 6.97 -7.05 -15.70
C VAL A 232 7.06 -8.56 -15.50
N LYS A 233 6.98 -9.01 -14.25
CA LYS A 233 6.66 -10.39 -13.88
C LYS A 233 5.35 -10.41 -13.12
N PHE A 234 4.56 -11.46 -13.35
CA PHE A 234 3.26 -11.63 -12.72
C PHE A 234 3.31 -12.67 -11.62
N TRP A 235 2.63 -12.42 -10.51
CA TRP A 235 2.54 -13.35 -9.38
C TRP A 235 1.10 -13.50 -8.86
N GLU A 236 0.80 -14.63 -8.23
CA GLU A 236 -0.52 -14.90 -7.63
C GLU A 236 -0.39 -15.21 -6.14
N GLN A 237 0.71 -15.88 -5.76
CA GLN A 237 0.97 -16.33 -4.40
C GLN A 237 2.32 -15.81 -3.91
N ALA A 238 2.40 -15.47 -2.63
CA ALA A 238 3.58 -14.85 -2.03
C ALA A 238 4.87 -15.68 -2.11
N TRP A 239 4.79 -17.00 -2.32
CA TRP A 239 5.99 -17.83 -2.53
C TRP A 239 6.72 -17.50 -3.84
N GLN A 240 6.02 -16.97 -4.84
CA GLN A 240 6.64 -16.51 -6.08
C GLN A 240 7.46 -15.24 -5.86
N ILE A 241 7.05 -14.38 -4.91
CA ILE A 241 7.83 -13.20 -4.52
C ILE A 241 9.16 -13.64 -3.89
N ASP A 242 9.12 -14.65 -3.01
CA ASP A 242 10.33 -15.27 -2.44
C ASP A 242 11.26 -15.80 -3.53
N GLU A 243 10.73 -16.54 -4.51
CA GLU A 243 11.50 -17.03 -5.66
C GLU A 243 12.12 -15.88 -6.48
N TYR A 244 11.34 -14.85 -6.84
CA TYR A 244 11.84 -13.71 -7.59
C TYR A 244 12.90 -12.92 -6.82
N PHE A 245 12.82 -12.87 -5.49
CA PHE A 245 13.83 -12.21 -4.66
C PHE A 245 15.14 -13.02 -4.56
N GLN A 246 15.14 -14.32 -4.88
CA GLN A 246 16.39 -15.08 -5.00
C GLN A 246 17.20 -14.69 -6.25
N GLU A 247 16.55 -14.13 -7.26
CA GLU A 247 17.20 -13.63 -8.49
C GLU A 247 17.73 -12.19 -8.35
N LEU A 248 17.51 -11.54 -7.20
CA LEU A 248 17.91 -10.16 -6.92
C LEU A 248 19.32 -10.04 -6.32
#